data_AF-A0A1C2IXC3-F1
#
_entry.id   AF-A0A1C2IXC3-F1
#
_cell.length_a   1.000
_cell.length_b   1.000
_cell.length_c   1.000
_cell.angle_alpha   90.00
_cell.angle_beta   90.00
_cell.angle_gamma   90.00
#
_symmetry.space_group_name_H-M   'P 1'
#
loop_
_entity.id
_entity.type
_entity.pdbx_description
1 polymer ?
#
loop_
_entity_poly.entity_id
_entity_poly.type
_entity_poly.pdbx_seq_one_letter_code
_entity_poly.pdbx_strand_id
1 'polypeptide(L)'
;MQPRTRRFLPMEWAETAVPIIRDLAIAQGHPKLAVHVAVAPSWLAMGSSPAMTLGNRVLINPSAFQLPDDARRYVMAHEIGHILHGHSKAAFLAFAAIFLSFVISPWLCALVGWGYILVFLVPNGLGDRAEYQADAVAASVLGSPYAVIRAQQEVMRVMLGDMVPQRERRWKRLRAMAQAQTKSERCSGLPGQSDESGGEGAAEE
;
A
#
# COMPACT_ATOMS: atom_id res chain seq x y z
N MET A 1 -38.12 15.97 3.16
CA MET A 1 -36.82 16.09 3.85
C MET A 1 -36.31 14.69 4.14
N GLN A 2 -35.34 14.16 3.39
CA GLN A 2 -34.70 12.90 3.78
C GLN A 2 -33.72 13.18 4.93
N PRO A 3 -33.70 12.36 5.99
CA PRO A 3 -32.74 12.52 7.08
C PRO A 3 -31.33 12.42 6.50
N ARG A 4 -30.50 13.43 6.74
CA ARG A 4 -29.06 13.37 6.50
C ARG A 4 -28.49 12.28 7.40
N THR A 5 -28.43 11.05 6.91
CA THR A 5 -27.65 9.99 7.54
C THR A 5 -26.21 10.47 7.61
N ARG A 6 -25.75 10.83 8.82
CA ARG A 6 -24.33 11.01 9.07
C ARG A 6 -23.68 9.69 8.67
N ARG A 7 -22.88 9.70 7.60
CA ARG A 7 -22.14 8.51 7.17
C ARG A 7 -21.03 8.31 8.19
N PHE A 8 -21.29 7.44 9.15
CA PHE A 8 -20.29 6.97 10.09
C PHE A 8 -19.36 6.02 9.36
N LEU A 9 -18.05 6.15 9.61
CA LEU A 9 -17.09 5.12 9.25
C LEU A 9 -17.46 3.86 10.03
N PRO A 10 -17.62 2.69 9.39
CA PRO A 10 -17.86 1.45 10.12
C PRO A 10 -16.73 1.21 11.12
N MET A 11 -17.09 0.74 12.32
CA MET A 11 -16.15 0.63 13.44
C MET A 11 -14.96 -0.26 13.11
N GLU A 12 -15.16 -1.29 12.28
CA GLU A 12 -14.13 -2.26 11.87
C GLU A 12 -12.99 -1.57 11.12
N TRP A 13 -13.26 -0.50 10.36
CA TRP A 13 -12.23 0.25 9.63
C TRP A 13 -11.40 1.12 10.56
N ALA A 14 -12.01 1.69 11.60
CA ALA A 14 -11.30 2.44 12.63
C ALA A 14 -10.40 1.50 13.46
N GLU A 15 -10.95 0.35 13.87
CA GLU A 15 -10.22 -0.69 14.61
C GLU A 15 -9.06 -1.29 13.81
N THR A 16 -9.22 -1.40 12.48
CA THR A 16 -8.15 -1.82 11.56
C THR A 16 -7.04 -0.77 11.47
N ALA A 17 -7.38 0.52 11.39
CA ALA A 17 -6.43 1.58 11.15
C ALA A 17 -5.51 1.87 12.34
N VAL A 18 -6.06 1.90 13.55
CA VAL A 18 -5.31 2.27 14.77
C VAL A 18 -4.04 1.43 15.01
N PRO A 19 -4.07 0.09 15.00
CA PRO A 19 -2.88 -0.72 15.21
C PRO A 19 -1.87 -0.53 14.06
N ILE A 20 -2.34 -0.46 12.81
CA ILE A 20 -1.46 -0.28 11.65
C ILE A 20 -0.72 1.07 11.72
N ILE A 21 -1.44 2.15 12.03
CA ILE A 21 -0.84 3.49 12.18
C ILE A 21 0.19 3.47 13.31
N ARG A 22 -0.14 2.84 14.46
CA ARG A 22 0.76 2.74 15.61
C ARG A 22 2.04 1.99 15.24
N ASP A 23 1.92 0.81 14.67
CA ASP A 23 3.05 -0.07 14.36
C ASP A 23 3.97 0.59 13.33
N LEU A 24 3.40 1.21 12.29
CA LEU A 24 4.16 1.93 11.28
C LEU A 24 4.80 3.22 11.81
N ALA A 25 4.13 3.96 12.69
CA ALA A 25 4.68 5.15 13.33
C ALA A 25 5.91 4.81 14.18
N ILE A 26 5.86 3.69 14.92
CA ILE A 26 6.99 3.18 15.73
C ILE A 26 8.12 2.72 14.81
N ALA A 27 7.82 1.85 13.84
CA ALA A 27 8.83 1.25 12.95
C ALA A 27 9.62 2.30 12.14
N GLN A 28 8.99 3.43 11.80
CA GLN A 28 9.61 4.48 10.99
C GLN A 28 10.12 5.67 11.82
N GLY A 29 10.07 5.62 13.15
CA GLY A 29 10.52 6.73 14.00
C GLY A 29 9.72 8.02 13.80
N HIS A 30 8.45 7.90 13.37
CA HIS A 30 7.55 9.03 13.13
C HIS A 30 6.42 9.04 14.18
N PRO A 31 6.70 9.40 15.45
CA PRO A 31 5.69 9.36 16.53
C PRO A 31 4.54 10.34 16.34
N LYS A 32 4.60 11.22 15.33
CA LYS A 32 3.57 12.20 14.97
C LYS A 32 2.85 11.90 13.65
N LEU A 33 2.88 10.66 13.17
CA LEU A 33 2.13 10.27 11.96
C LEU A 33 0.62 10.40 12.23
N ALA A 34 0.04 11.54 11.84
CA ALA A 34 -1.38 11.81 11.97
C ALA A 34 -2.11 11.41 10.68
N VAL A 35 -2.71 10.22 10.69
CA VAL A 35 -3.57 9.73 9.61
C VAL A 35 -5.03 9.91 10.01
N HIS A 36 -5.84 10.50 9.14
CA HIS A 36 -7.29 10.58 9.32
C HIS A 36 -8.00 9.63 8.38
N VAL A 37 -8.77 8.69 8.92
CA VAL A 37 -9.61 7.80 8.12
C VAL A 37 -11.02 8.36 8.05
N ALA A 38 -11.56 8.46 6.85
CA ALA A 38 -12.92 8.97 6.63
C ALA A 38 -13.61 8.20 5.50
N VAL A 39 -14.94 8.27 5.48
CA VAL A 39 -15.73 7.76 4.35
C VAL A 39 -15.64 8.73 3.18
N ALA A 40 -15.36 8.21 1.99
CA ALA A 40 -15.36 9.02 0.78
C ALA A 40 -16.74 9.63 0.51
N PRO A 41 -16.82 10.91 0.10
CA PRO A 41 -18.09 11.50 -0.26
C PRO A 41 -18.66 10.84 -1.52
N SER A 42 -19.99 10.70 -1.63
CA SER A 42 -20.62 9.96 -2.75
C SER A 42 -20.41 10.61 -4.12
N TRP A 43 -20.07 11.89 -4.17
CA TRP A 43 -19.76 12.57 -5.43
C TRP A 43 -18.34 12.26 -5.93
N LEU A 44 -17.46 11.69 -5.08
CA LEU A 44 -16.14 11.26 -5.50
C LEU A 44 -16.25 9.89 -6.18
N ALA A 45 -16.15 9.89 -7.50
CA ALA A 45 -16.16 8.65 -8.29
C ALA A 45 -14.85 7.89 -8.08
N MET A 46 -14.83 6.97 -7.11
CA MET A 46 -13.68 6.11 -6.82
C MET A 46 -13.65 4.83 -7.67
N GLY A 47 -14.71 4.58 -8.46
CA GLY A 47 -14.84 3.38 -9.28
C GLY A 47 -14.67 2.11 -8.45
N SER A 48 -13.80 1.22 -8.92
CA SER A 48 -13.43 -0.04 -8.26
C SER A 48 -12.30 0.10 -7.22
N SER A 49 -11.83 1.32 -6.93
CA SER A 49 -10.82 1.52 -5.88
C SER A 49 -11.44 1.39 -4.49
N PRO A 50 -10.90 0.55 -3.59
CA PRO A 50 -11.45 0.36 -2.25
C PRO A 50 -11.19 1.55 -1.33
N ALA A 51 -10.12 2.29 -1.57
CA ALA A 51 -9.75 3.50 -0.84
C ALA A 51 -8.92 4.46 -1.72
N MET A 52 -8.62 5.62 -1.17
CA MET A 52 -7.74 6.61 -1.80
C MET A 52 -7.05 7.45 -0.72
N THR A 53 -5.77 7.71 -0.93
CA THR A 53 -5.00 8.64 -0.09
C THR A 53 -5.06 10.07 -0.62
N LEU A 54 -5.50 11.00 0.23
CA LEU A 54 -5.52 12.43 -0.04
C LEU A 54 -4.83 13.21 1.10
N GLY A 55 -3.60 13.66 0.85
CA GLY A 55 -2.79 14.33 1.86
C GLY A 55 -2.44 13.35 3.00
N ASN A 56 -2.89 13.65 4.22
CA ASN A 56 -2.76 12.76 5.38
C ASN A 56 -4.06 12.02 5.70
N ARG A 57 -4.97 11.91 4.72
CA ARG A 57 -6.27 11.26 4.88
C ARG A 57 -6.35 10.00 4.02
N VAL A 58 -7.01 8.98 4.57
CA VAL A 58 -7.45 7.80 3.84
C VAL A 58 -8.96 7.88 3.69
N LEU A 59 -9.43 7.94 2.45
CA LEU A 59 -10.84 7.96 2.10
C LEU A 59 -11.29 6.56 1.71
N ILE A 60 -12.21 5.98 2.47
CA ILE A 60 -12.73 4.63 2.23
C ILE A 60 -13.94 4.70 1.30
N ASN A 61 -13.91 3.88 0.24
CA ASN A 61 -15.06 3.71 -0.64
C ASN A 61 -16.17 2.95 0.11
N PRO A 62 -17.41 3.45 0.19
CA PRO A 62 -18.52 2.73 0.81
C PRO A 62 -18.73 1.31 0.28
N SER A 63 -18.45 1.06 -1.01
CA SER A 63 -18.54 -0.29 -1.60
C SER A 63 -17.53 -1.27 -0.98
N ALA A 64 -16.46 -0.77 -0.38
CA ALA A 64 -15.42 -1.57 0.27
C ALA A 64 -15.79 -1.97 1.72
N PHE A 65 -16.91 -1.51 2.27
CA PHE A 65 -17.28 -1.84 3.66
C PHE A 65 -17.46 -3.34 3.91
N GLN A 66 -17.77 -4.10 2.85
CA GLN A 66 -17.97 -5.54 2.92
C GLN A 66 -16.66 -6.35 2.80
N LEU A 67 -15.51 -5.69 2.68
CA LEU A 67 -14.23 -6.38 2.62
C LEU A 67 -13.97 -7.16 3.92
N PRO A 68 -13.45 -8.40 3.83
CA PRO A 68 -13.00 -9.14 5.00
C PRO A 68 -11.76 -8.49 5.62
N ASP A 69 -11.40 -8.94 6.82
CA ASP A 69 -10.41 -8.28 7.66
C ASP A 69 -9.02 -8.18 7.03
N ASP A 70 -8.55 -9.27 6.40
CA ASP A 70 -7.27 -9.30 5.69
C ASP A 70 -7.22 -8.32 4.52
N ALA A 71 -8.31 -8.22 3.76
CA ALA A 71 -8.46 -7.26 2.68
C ALA A 71 -8.51 -5.81 3.19
N ARG A 72 -9.24 -5.54 4.29
CA ARG A 72 -9.26 -4.21 4.92
C ARG A 72 -7.89 -3.81 5.45
N ARG A 73 -7.18 -4.72 6.13
CA ARG A 73 -5.82 -4.50 6.64
C ARG A 73 -4.86 -4.19 5.50
N TYR A 74 -4.94 -4.94 4.40
CA TYR A 74 -4.17 -4.66 3.19
C TYR A 74 -4.46 -3.25 2.66
N VAL A 75 -5.73 -2.91 2.41
CA VAL A 75 -6.12 -1.59 1.88
C VAL A 75 -5.59 -0.49 2.78
N MET A 76 -5.83 -0.59 4.09
CA MET A 76 -5.39 0.41 5.04
C MET A 76 -3.86 0.56 5.09
N ALA A 77 -3.12 -0.55 5.15
CA ALA A 77 -1.66 -0.51 5.16
C ALA A 77 -1.07 0.06 3.86
N HIS A 78 -1.68 -0.26 2.72
CA HIS A 78 -1.28 0.24 1.41
C HIS A 78 -1.49 1.76 1.32
N GLU A 79 -2.66 2.27 1.68
CA GLU A 79 -2.96 3.71 1.69
C GLU A 79 -2.07 4.49 2.68
N ILE A 80 -1.85 3.97 3.88
CA ILE A 80 -0.89 4.57 4.83
C ILE A 80 0.53 4.55 4.25
N GLY A 81 0.89 3.50 3.49
CA GLY A 81 2.14 3.44 2.74
C GLY A 81 2.33 4.62 1.78
N HIS A 82 1.25 5.08 1.13
CA HIS A 82 1.29 6.29 0.30
C HIS A 82 1.51 7.57 1.12
N ILE A 83 0.93 7.67 2.31
CA ILE A 83 1.15 8.80 3.22
C ILE A 83 2.61 8.85 3.68
N LEU A 84 3.15 7.72 4.13
CA LEU A 84 4.53 7.59 4.62
C LEU A 84 5.56 8.04 3.60
N HIS A 85 5.40 7.61 2.35
CA HIS A 85 6.32 7.95 1.26
C HIS A 85 6.00 9.28 0.57
N GLY A 86 4.96 10.00 1.02
CA GLY A 86 4.59 11.31 0.47
C GLY A 86 4.09 11.26 -0.98
N HIS A 87 3.55 10.13 -1.44
CA HIS A 87 3.12 9.95 -2.83
C HIS A 87 2.03 10.96 -3.24
N SER A 88 1.10 11.29 -2.33
CA SER A 88 0.06 12.30 -2.58
C SER A 88 0.62 13.72 -2.69
N LYS A 89 1.73 14.04 -1.99
CA LYS A 89 2.39 15.35 -2.10
C LYS A 89 3.07 15.51 -3.46
N ALA A 90 3.73 14.46 -3.93
CA ALA A 90 4.36 14.46 -5.25
C ALA A 90 3.32 14.67 -6.37
N ALA A 91 2.18 13.97 -6.30
CA ALA A 91 1.09 14.15 -7.25
C ALA A 91 0.49 15.56 -7.21
N PHE A 92 0.31 16.13 -6.01
CA PHE A 92 -0.19 17.50 -5.85
C PHE A 92 0.77 18.55 -6.42
N LEU A 93 2.08 18.42 -6.17
CA LEU A 93 3.07 19.35 -6.72
C LEU A 93 3.10 19.32 -8.24
N ALA A 94 2.98 18.13 -8.84
CA ALA A 94 2.87 17.98 -10.28
C ALA A 94 1.61 18.67 -10.83
N PHE A 95 0.45 18.46 -10.19
CA PHE A 95 -0.79 19.15 -10.57
C PHE A 95 -0.67 20.68 -10.43
N ALA A 96 -0.11 21.16 -9.32
CA ALA A 96 0.07 22.59 -9.08
C ALA A 96 0.99 23.24 -10.13
N ALA A 97 2.04 22.55 -10.55
CA ALA A 97 2.92 23.03 -11.62
C ALA A 97 2.19 23.16 -12.97
N ILE A 98 1.33 22.19 -13.31
CA ILE A 98 0.50 22.22 -14.52
C ILE A 98 -0.52 23.38 -14.45
N PHE A 99 -1.21 23.51 -13.32
CA PHE A 99 -2.19 24.58 -13.11
C PHE A 99 -1.55 25.97 -13.16
N LEU A 100 -0.39 26.16 -12.51
CA LEU A 100 0.33 27.43 -12.57
C LEU A 100 0.77 27.76 -14.00
N SER A 101 1.20 26.76 -14.77
CA SER A 101 1.53 26.93 -16.19
C SER A 101 0.32 27.39 -17.01
N PHE A 102 -0.88 26.89 -16.70
CA PHE A 102 -2.14 27.33 -17.31
C PHE A 102 -2.48 28.79 -17.02
N VAL A 103 -2.30 29.22 -15.77
CA VAL A 103 -2.55 30.62 -15.36
C VAL A 103 -1.59 31.59 -16.06
N ILE A 104 -0.32 31.20 -16.24
CA ILE A 104 0.69 32.05 -16.89
C ILE A 104 0.46 32.14 -18.41
N SER A 105 0.25 31.00 -19.07
CA SER A 105 -0.08 30.97 -20.49
C SER A 105 -0.75 29.63 -20.84
N PRO A 106 -1.97 29.64 -21.39
CA PRO A 106 -2.64 28.43 -21.85
C PRO A 106 -1.79 27.62 -22.84
N TRP A 107 -0.91 28.29 -23.60
CA TRP A 107 -0.02 27.63 -24.56
C TRP A 107 1.20 26.97 -23.92
N LEU A 108 1.72 27.54 -22.82
CA LEU A 108 2.69 26.86 -21.97
C LEU A 108 2.06 25.66 -21.26
N CYS A 109 0.79 25.73 -20.86
CA CYS A 109 0.09 24.56 -20.32
C CYS A 109 -0.07 23.44 -21.34
N ALA A 110 -0.30 23.74 -22.61
CA ALA A 110 -0.31 22.72 -23.65
C ALA A 110 1.07 22.06 -23.76
N LEU A 111 2.16 22.83 -23.84
CA LEU A 111 3.52 22.27 -23.94
C LEU A 111 3.97 21.51 -22.68
N VAL A 112 3.75 22.07 -21.50
CA VAL A 112 4.10 21.46 -20.21
C VAL A 112 3.17 20.28 -19.90
N GLY A 113 1.88 20.38 -20.22
CA GLY A 113 0.90 19.31 -20.07
C GLY A 113 1.21 18.14 -20.99
N TRP A 114 1.50 18.38 -22.28
CA TRP A 114 1.96 17.36 -23.21
C TRP A 114 3.31 16.78 -22.80
N GLY A 115 4.27 17.60 -22.35
CA GLY A 115 5.53 17.13 -21.80
C GLY A 115 5.36 16.26 -20.55
N TYR A 116 4.47 16.63 -19.64
CA TYR A 116 4.14 15.84 -18.47
C TYR A 116 3.47 14.51 -18.85
N ILE A 117 2.52 14.54 -19.78
CA ILE A 117 1.85 13.33 -20.29
C ILE A 117 2.89 12.40 -20.94
N LEU A 118 3.74 12.92 -21.82
CA LEU A 118 4.71 12.14 -22.59
C LEU A 118 5.93 11.67 -21.79
N VAL A 119 6.35 12.38 -20.74
CA VAL A 119 7.56 12.07 -19.96
C VAL A 119 7.25 11.32 -18.67
N PHE A 120 6.13 11.64 -18.00
CA PHE A 120 5.77 11.07 -16.71
C PHE A 120 4.63 10.06 -16.78
N LEU A 121 3.70 10.19 -17.73
CA LEU A 121 2.51 9.33 -17.83
C LEU A 121 2.72 8.15 -18.80
N VAL A 122 3.48 8.35 -19.88
CA VAL A 122 3.68 7.33 -20.94
C VAL A 122 4.84 6.35 -20.68
N PRO A 123 6.04 6.75 -20.18
CA PRO A 123 7.17 5.82 -20.06
C PRO A 123 7.53 5.41 -18.62
N ASN A 124 7.20 6.23 -17.61
CA ASN A 124 7.83 6.16 -16.28
C ASN A 124 6.83 6.06 -15.13
N GLY A 125 6.41 4.83 -14.81
CA GLY A 125 6.61 4.17 -13.50
C GLY A 125 6.58 4.92 -12.15
N LEU A 126 6.14 6.18 -12.04
CA LEU A 126 5.97 6.85 -10.74
C LEU A 126 4.74 6.31 -10.02
N GLY A 127 3.66 6.03 -10.76
CA GLY A 127 2.54 5.23 -10.27
C GLY A 127 3.05 3.86 -9.81
N ASP A 128 3.67 3.09 -10.70
CA ASP A 128 4.14 1.73 -10.37
C ASP A 128 5.12 1.71 -9.18
N ARG A 129 6.09 2.63 -9.10
CA ARG A 129 7.02 2.70 -7.95
C ARG A 129 6.29 3.03 -6.66
N ALA A 130 5.38 4.00 -6.69
CA ALA A 130 4.58 4.37 -5.52
C ALA A 130 3.73 3.18 -5.04
N GLU A 131 3.09 2.49 -5.98
CA GLU A 131 2.30 1.28 -5.73
C GLU A 131 3.16 0.14 -5.15
N TYR A 132 4.38 -0.06 -5.67
CA TYR A 132 5.30 -1.08 -5.16
C TYR A 132 5.80 -0.77 -3.74
N GLN A 133 6.05 0.51 -3.43
CA GLN A 133 6.45 0.94 -2.09
C GLN A 133 5.28 0.78 -1.11
N ALA A 134 4.06 1.13 -1.52
CA ALA A 134 2.86 0.91 -0.72
C ALA A 134 2.58 -0.59 -0.50
N ASP A 135 2.79 -1.44 -1.51
CA ASP A 135 2.70 -2.90 -1.39
C ASP A 135 3.75 -3.49 -0.45
N ALA A 136 4.97 -2.95 -0.44
CA ALA A 136 6.01 -3.36 0.49
C ALA A 136 5.64 -3.03 1.95
N VAL A 137 5.05 -1.85 2.19
CA VAL A 137 4.49 -1.50 3.50
C VAL A 137 3.39 -2.47 3.89
N ALA A 138 2.44 -2.73 3.00
CA ALA A 138 1.38 -3.70 3.26
C ALA A 138 1.93 -5.10 3.56
N ALA A 139 2.96 -5.56 2.83
CA ALA A 139 3.61 -6.84 3.08
C ALA A 139 4.26 -6.91 4.47
N SER A 140 4.86 -5.82 4.95
CA SER A 140 5.42 -5.76 6.31
C SER A 140 4.36 -5.86 7.39
N VAL A 141 3.19 -5.24 7.19
CA VAL A 141 2.06 -5.26 8.14
C VAL A 141 1.33 -6.60 8.14
N LEU A 142 1.19 -7.23 6.96
CA LEU A 142 0.55 -8.54 6.81
C LEU A 142 1.52 -9.71 7.06
N GLY A 143 2.81 -9.42 7.28
CA GLY A 143 3.86 -10.40 7.53
C GLY A 143 4.34 -11.20 6.31
N SER A 144 3.71 -11.05 5.14
CA SER A 144 4.13 -11.77 3.92
C SER A 144 3.64 -11.09 2.64
N PRO A 145 4.47 -11.04 1.57
CA PRO A 145 4.02 -10.63 0.25
C PRO A 145 2.92 -11.53 -0.34
N TYR A 146 2.84 -12.81 0.04
CA TYR A 146 1.75 -13.69 -0.40
C TYR A 146 0.42 -13.35 0.26
N ALA A 147 0.44 -12.86 1.51
CA ALA A 147 -0.76 -12.39 2.18
C ALA A 147 -1.34 -11.15 1.47
N VAL A 148 -0.48 -10.26 0.97
CA VAL A 148 -0.89 -9.13 0.12
C VAL A 148 -1.57 -9.59 -1.17
N ILE A 149 -1.02 -10.59 -1.86
CA ILE A 149 -1.62 -11.11 -3.09
C ILE A 149 -3.03 -11.67 -2.82
N ARG A 150 -3.21 -12.46 -1.74
CA ARG A 150 -4.52 -13.00 -1.37
C ARG A 150 -5.52 -11.89 -1.03
N ALA A 151 -5.09 -10.91 -0.24
CA ALA A 151 -5.92 -9.76 0.10
C ALA A 151 -6.33 -8.95 -1.15
N GLN A 152 -5.42 -8.80 -2.12
CA GLN A 152 -5.73 -8.14 -3.41
C GLN A 152 -6.74 -8.93 -4.24
N GLN A 153 -6.66 -10.26 -4.26
CA GLN A 153 -7.67 -11.10 -4.93
C GLN A 153 -9.05 -10.92 -4.30
N GLU A 154 -9.10 -10.78 -2.98
CA GLU A 154 -10.34 -10.58 -2.25
C GLU A 154 -10.94 -9.19 -2.47
N VAL A 155 -10.09 -8.15 -2.52
CA VAL A 155 -10.51 -6.81 -2.97
C VAL A 155 -11.11 -6.87 -4.37
N MET A 156 -10.48 -7.58 -5.31
CA MET A 156 -11.02 -7.75 -6.67
C MET A 156 -12.38 -8.42 -6.68
N ARG A 157 -12.52 -9.49 -5.90
CA ARG A 157 -13.76 -10.27 -5.79
C ARG A 157 -14.92 -9.42 -5.30
N VAL A 158 -14.70 -8.63 -4.24
CA VAL A 158 -15.75 -7.80 -3.61
C VAL A 158 -16.02 -6.52 -4.41
N MET A 159 -14.98 -5.87 -4.93
CA MET A 159 -15.10 -4.62 -5.67
C MET A 159 -15.42 -4.81 -7.15
N LEU A 160 -15.61 -6.07 -7.59
CA LEU A 160 -15.84 -6.46 -8.99
C LEU A 160 -14.78 -5.89 -9.94
N GLY A 161 -13.52 -5.95 -9.51
CA GLY A 161 -12.39 -5.38 -10.25
C GLY A 161 -11.70 -6.40 -11.16
N ASP A 162 -11.38 -5.98 -12.38
CA ASP A 162 -10.64 -6.81 -13.33
C ASP A 162 -9.13 -6.85 -13.05
N MET A 163 -8.48 -7.89 -13.58
CA MET A 163 -7.02 -7.96 -13.62
C MET A 163 -6.50 -7.01 -14.70
N VAL A 164 -5.81 -5.95 -14.27
CA VAL A 164 -5.17 -4.98 -15.17
C VAL A 164 -3.66 -5.22 -15.29
N PRO A 165 -3.00 -4.86 -16.40
CA PRO A 165 -1.56 -5.10 -16.59
C PRO A 165 -0.68 -4.56 -15.46
N GLN A 166 -1.08 -3.44 -14.85
CA GLN A 166 -0.38 -2.88 -13.69
C GLN A 166 -0.41 -3.82 -12.47
N ARG A 167 -1.57 -4.41 -12.17
CA ARG A 167 -1.72 -5.35 -11.05
C ARG A 167 -0.94 -6.63 -11.28
N GLU A 168 -0.84 -7.09 -12.53
CA GLU A 168 0.01 -8.22 -12.87
C GLU A 168 1.48 -7.97 -12.56
N ARG A 169 1.99 -6.77 -12.90
CA ARG A 169 3.36 -6.37 -12.55
C ARG A 169 3.57 -6.31 -11.03
N ARG A 170 2.59 -5.77 -10.28
CA ARG A 170 2.61 -5.76 -8.81
C ARG A 170 2.68 -7.16 -8.21
N TRP A 171 1.87 -8.10 -8.71
CA TRP A 171 1.91 -9.50 -8.26
C TRP A 171 3.23 -10.18 -8.59
N LYS A 172 3.79 -9.94 -9.78
CA LYS A 172 5.11 -10.45 -10.16
C LYS A 172 6.18 -9.97 -9.18
N ARG A 173 6.15 -8.69 -8.80
CA ARG A 173 7.10 -8.12 -7.84
C ARG A 173 6.91 -8.67 -6.43
N LEU A 174 5.67 -8.81 -5.95
CA LEU A 174 5.37 -9.42 -4.65
C LEU A 174 5.87 -10.87 -4.55
N ARG A 175 5.70 -11.66 -5.61
CA ARG A 175 6.26 -13.03 -5.69
C ARG A 175 7.78 -13.03 -5.63
N ALA A 176 8.44 -12.13 -6.36
CA ALA A 176 9.89 -11.99 -6.31
C ALA A 176 10.39 -11.57 -4.90
N MET A 177 9.65 -10.68 -4.22
CA MET A 177 9.95 -10.31 -2.83
C MET A 177 9.83 -11.51 -1.88
N ALA A 178 8.77 -12.32 -2.01
CA ALA A 178 8.60 -13.51 -1.20
C ALA A 178 9.75 -14.52 -1.42
N GLN A 179 10.14 -14.75 -2.67
CA GLN A 179 11.27 -15.63 -3.00
C GLN A 179 12.60 -15.13 -2.41
N ALA A 180 12.83 -13.81 -2.41
CA ALA A 180 14.00 -13.20 -1.81
C ALA A 180 14.03 -13.37 -0.28
N GLN A 181 12.88 -13.22 0.39
CA GLN A 181 12.75 -13.47 1.83
C GLN A 181 13.09 -14.91 2.20
N THR A 182 12.50 -15.89 1.49
CA THR A 182 12.80 -17.32 1.72
C THR A 182 14.27 -17.65 1.51
N LYS A 183 14.92 -17.05 0.50
CA LYS A 183 16.36 -17.25 0.27
C LYS A 183 17.20 -16.65 1.40
N SER A 184 16.84 -15.47 1.89
CA SER A 184 17.52 -14.81 3.01
C SER A 184 17.42 -15.65 4.28
N GLU A 185 16.22 -16.12 4.63
CA GLU A 185 16.00 -16.98 5.81
C GLU A 185 16.83 -18.26 5.73
N ARG A 186 16.91 -18.89 4.55
CA ARG A 186 17.74 -20.08 4.34
C ARG A 186 19.24 -19.79 4.48
N CYS A 187 19.71 -18.63 4.03
CA CYS A 187 21.13 -18.23 4.15
C CYS A 187 21.50 -17.78 5.57
N SER A 188 20.57 -17.15 6.30
CA SER A 188 20.77 -16.73 7.69
C SER A 188 20.65 -17.88 8.70
N GLY A 189 20.02 -18.99 8.30
CA GLY A 189 19.89 -20.22 9.11
C GLY A 189 21.03 -21.23 8.97
N LEU A 190 22.27 -20.80 8.67
CA LEU A 190 23.41 -21.72 8.69
C LEU A 190 23.64 -22.27 10.13
N PRO A 191 23.83 -23.60 10.29
CA PRO A 191 23.92 -24.25 11.59
C PRO A 191 25.28 -23.97 12.22
N GLY A 192 25.30 -22.99 13.13
CA GLY A 192 26.31 -22.90 14.19
C GLY A 192 25.90 -23.78 15.37
N GLN A 193 25.78 -25.09 15.14
CA GLN A 193 25.82 -26.08 16.22
C GLN A 193 26.87 -27.11 15.79
N SER A 194 28.08 -26.83 16.24
CA SER A 194 29.24 -27.71 16.15
C SER A 194 28.91 -29.06 16.80
N ASP A 195 29.08 -30.12 16.02
CA ASP A 195 29.42 -31.44 16.53
C ASP A 195 30.72 -31.34 17.34
N GLU A 196 30.69 -31.76 18.61
CA GLU A 196 31.82 -32.49 19.18
C GLU A 196 31.33 -33.88 19.61
N SER A 197 31.64 -34.81 18.71
CA SER A 197 31.77 -36.24 18.91
C SER A 197 33.00 -36.54 19.78
N GLY A 198 32.91 -37.54 20.65
CA GLY A 198 34.04 -38.45 20.90
C GLY A 198 34.53 -38.53 22.34
N GLY A 199 34.09 -39.57 23.04
CA GLY A 199 34.60 -39.98 24.34
C GLY A 199 34.20 -41.40 24.69
N GLU A 200 34.48 -42.35 23.79
CA GLU A 200 34.50 -43.78 24.11
C GLU A 200 35.74 -44.12 24.94
N GLY A 201 35.53 -44.83 26.05
CA GLY A 201 36.54 -45.50 26.87
C GLY A 201 35.81 -46.31 27.94
N ALA A 202 35.43 -47.55 27.65
CA ALA A 202 36.20 -48.77 27.92
C ALA A 202 36.12 -49.23 29.39
N ALA A 203 35.45 -50.38 29.57
CA ALA A 203 35.61 -51.47 30.54
C ALA A 203 36.24 -51.20 31.93
N GLU A 204 35.60 -51.68 32.99
CA GLU A 204 36.08 -52.84 33.77
C GLU A 204 35.02 -53.30 34.81
N GLU A 205 35.06 -54.61 35.05
CA GLU A 205 34.42 -55.51 36.03
C GLU A 205 33.41 -54.99 37.08
#